data_AF-W1XUH4-F1
#
_entry.id   AF-W1XUH4-F1
#
_cell.length_a   1.000
_cell.length_b   1.000
_cell.length_c   1.000
_cell.angle_alpha   90.00
_cell.angle_beta   90.00
_cell.angle_gamma   90.00
#
_symmetry.space_group_name_H-M   'P 1'
#
loop_
_entity.id
_entity.type
_entity.pdbx_description
1 polymer ?
#
loop_
_entity_poly.entity_id
_entity_poly.type
_entity_poly.pdbx_seq_one_letter_code
_entity_poly.pdbx_strand_id
1 'polypeptide(L)'
;MHFLKKVLTILTLGFCTLSVQASPFSISEQQINQYLSEKGTINDKLGIPGLFSVDYSLKDLVTQIGQTESNRVEMSGLADTLIRLSGKTYPAKLHLTFDAVPEYNAQEGALYLKNLRILRWSGEPNSAMEQLQVVMPLLRDGIEVLLSR
;
A
#
# COMPACT_ATOMS: atom_id res chain seq x y z
N MET A 1 -29.98 68.17 -17.66
CA MET A 1 -29.46 66.83 -18.06
C MET A 1 -28.00 66.61 -17.60
N HIS A 2 -27.70 66.86 -16.32
CA HIS A 2 -26.35 66.70 -15.74
C HIS A 2 -26.28 65.59 -14.65
N PHE A 3 -27.32 64.76 -14.55
CA PHE A 3 -27.41 63.71 -13.54
C PHE A 3 -27.12 62.31 -14.10
N LEU A 4 -27.19 62.14 -15.43
CA LEU A 4 -27.05 60.83 -16.09
C LEU A 4 -25.60 60.49 -16.49
N LYS A 5 -24.68 61.47 -16.48
CA LYS A 5 -23.28 61.26 -16.87
C LYS A 5 -22.35 60.83 -15.73
N LYS A 6 -22.78 60.91 -14.45
CA LYS A 6 -21.95 60.55 -13.30
C LYS A 6 -22.07 59.10 -12.85
N VAL A 7 -23.03 58.35 -13.39
CA VAL A 7 -23.26 56.94 -13.02
C VAL A 7 -22.38 55.96 -13.81
N LEU A 8 -21.70 56.43 -14.88
CA LEU A 8 -20.99 55.55 -15.81
C LEU A 8 -19.51 55.30 -15.47
N THR A 9 -18.98 55.90 -14.39
CA THR A 9 -17.55 55.80 -14.05
C THR A 9 -17.33 55.23 -12.65
N ILE A 10 -17.87 54.05 -12.33
CA ILE A 10 -17.27 53.07 -11.40
C ILE A 10 -17.85 51.71 -11.83
N LEU A 11 -17.31 51.15 -12.91
CA LEU A 11 -17.34 49.72 -13.15
C LEU A 11 -15.88 49.29 -13.30
N THR A 12 -15.11 49.48 -12.23
CA THR A 12 -13.84 48.77 -12.05
C THR A 12 -14.18 47.30 -11.97
N LEU A 13 -14.04 46.68 -13.14
CA LEU A 13 -14.08 45.27 -13.42
C LEU A 13 -13.18 44.56 -12.39
N GLY A 14 -13.80 44.11 -11.30
CA GLY A 14 -13.20 43.22 -10.33
C GLY A 14 -13.00 41.87 -11.00
N PHE A 15 -11.92 41.74 -11.77
CA PHE A 15 -11.35 40.44 -12.09
C PHE A 15 -10.81 39.87 -10.79
N CYS A 16 -11.69 39.29 -9.97
CA CYS A 16 -11.31 38.26 -9.03
C CYS A 16 -10.83 37.09 -9.88
N THR A 17 -9.54 37.07 -10.22
CA THR A 17 -8.89 35.84 -10.62
C THR A 17 -9.01 34.91 -9.42
N LEU A 18 -10.03 34.06 -9.43
CA LEU A 18 -10.06 32.86 -8.61
C LEU A 18 -8.88 32.03 -9.06
N SER A 19 -7.70 32.32 -8.51
CA SER A 19 -6.58 31.39 -8.54
C SER A 19 -7.11 30.16 -7.83
N VAL A 20 -7.51 29.15 -8.60
CA VAL A 20 -7.71 27.81 -8.09
C VAL A 20 -6.37 27.41 -7.51
N GLN A 21 -6.21 27.61 -6.21
CA GLN A 21 -5.08 27.05 -5.47
C GLN A 21 -5.33 25.55 -5.50
N ALA A 22 -4.74 24.88 -6.49
CA ALA A 22 -4.65 23.43 -6.50
C ALA A 22 -3.78 23.06 -5.29
N SER A 23 -4.40 22.88 -4.13
CA SER A 23 -3.71 22.28 -3.00
C SER A 23 -3.30 20.89 -3.43
N PRO A 24 -2.01 20.51 -3.29
CA PRO A 24 -1.61 19.15 -3.56
C PRO A 24 -2.43 18.22 -2.65
N PHE A 25 -3.05 17.21 -3.24
CA PHE A 25 -3.70 16.15 -2.47
C PHE A 25 -2.60 15.31 -1.81
N SER A 26 -2.65 15.17 -0.48
CA SER A 26 -1.67 14.41 0.29
C SER A 26 -2.37 13.36 1.15
N ILE A 27 -1.77 12.18 1.21
CA ILE A 27 -2.19 11.11 2.11
C ILE A 27 -1.11 10.94 3.18
N SER A 28 -1.47 11.07 4.46
CA SER A 28 -0.55 10.86 5.58
C SER A 28 -0.52 9.40 6.05
N GLU A 29 0.54 9.04 6.77
CA GLU A 29 0.65 7.74 7.46
C GLU A 29 -0.55 7.48 8.38
N GLN A 30 -1.01 8.50 9.10
CA GLN A 30 -2.18 8.39 9.98
C GLN A 30 -3.45 8.04 9.19
N GLN A 31 -3.66 8.65 8.02
CA GLN A 31 -4.82 8.34 7.17
C GLN A 31 -4.76 6.91 6.64
N ILE A 32 -3.58 6.43 6.23
CA ILE A 32 -3.40 5.04 5.78
C ILE A 32 -3.61 4.06 6.93
N ASN A 33 -3.00 4.30 8.08
CA ASN A 33 -3.13 3.42 9.24
C ASN A 33 -4.58 3.36 9.74
N GLN A 34 -5.30 4.49 9.73
CA GLN A 34 -6.73 4.52 10.03
C GLN A 34 -7.53 3.68 9.02
N TYR A 35 -7.30 3.87 7.73
CA TYR A 35 -7.98 3.10 6.68
C TYR A 35 -7.73 1.60 6.81
N LEU A 36 -6.48 1.19 7.06
CA LEU A 36 -6.11 -0.21 7.26
C LEU A 36 -6.76 -0.79 8.52
N SER A 37 -6.82 -0.03 9.61
CA SER A 37 -7.49 -0.44 10.84
C SER A 37 -9.01 -0.61 10.63
N GLU A 38 -9.65 0.25 9.84
CA GLU A 38 -11.08 0.16 9.52
C GLU A 38 -11.39 -1.02 8.58
N LYS A 39 -10.48 -1.32 7.64
CA LYS A 39 -10.57 -2.53 6.82
C LYS A 39 -10.41 -3.80 7.63
N GLY A 40 -9.68 -3.74 8.74
CA GLY A 40 -9.46 -4.86 9.64
C GLY A 40 -8.54 -5.91 9.01
N THR A 41 -9.02 -7.15 8.94
CA THR A 41 -8.22 -8.29 8.49
C THR A 41 -8.29 -8.46 6.97
N ILE A 42 -7.12 -8.46 6.32
CA ILE A 42 -6.97 -8.69 4.88
C ILE A 42 -6.70 -10.17 4.65
N ASN A 43 -7.63 -10.85 3.97
CA ASN A 43 -7.51 -12.27 3.64
C ASN A 43 -7.25 -12.42 2.14
N ASP A 44 -6.19 -13.12 1.78
CA ASP A 44 -5.90 -13.43 0.38
C ASP A 44 -5.03 -14.68 0.27
N LYS A 45 -4.70 -15.05 -0.97
CA LYS A 45 -3.82 -16.16 -1.32
C LYS A 45 -2.78 -15.70 -2.34
N LEU A 46 -1.54 -16.10 -2.13
CA LEU A 46 -0.48 -15.95 -3.13
C LEU A 46 0.15 -17.31 -3.43
N GLY A 47 0.69 -17.50 -4.63
CA GLY A 47 1.33 -18.76 -4.97
C GLY A 47 1.61 -18.95 -6.45
N ILE A 48 2.49 -19.91 -6.71
CA ILE A 48 2.73 -20.46 -8.05
C ILE A 48 2.10 -21.85 -8.08
N PRO A 49 1.07 -22.07 -8.92
CA PRO A 49 0.39 -23.36 -9.02
C PRO A 49 1.36 -24.54 -9.20
N GLY A 50 1.18 -25.58 -8.39
CA GLY A 50 2.00 -26.80 -8.42
C GLY A 50 3.35 -26.72 -7.70
N LEU A 51 3.80 -25.52 -7.28
CA LEU A 51 5.06 -25.34 -6.57
C LEU A 51 4.84 -24.96 -5.10
N PHE A 52 4.14 -23.83 -4.86
CA PHE A 52 3.82 -23.36 -3.52
C PHE A 52 2.56 -22.51 -3.50
N SER A 53 1.89 -22.44 -2.35
CA SER A 53 0.88 -21.41 -2.08
C SER A 53 0.90 -21.00 -0.62
N VAL A 54 0.44 -19.78 -0.34
CA VAL A 54 0.25 -19.25 1.01
C VAL A 54 -1.13 -18.64 1.06
N ASP A 55 -2.00 -19.21 1.89
CA ASP A 55 -3.21 -18.51 2.31
C ASP A 55 -2.83 -17.68 3.53
N TYR A 56 -3.23 -16.41 3.57
CA TYR A 56 -2.85 -15.52 4.66
C TYR A 56 -3.99 -14.63 5.12
N SER A 57 -3.90 -14.27 6.39
CA SER A 57 -4.78 -13.34 7.08
C SER A 57 -3.91 -12.28 7.75
N LEU A 58 -3.82 -11.10 7.13
CA LEU A 58 -2.94 -10.01 7.53
C LEU A 58 -3.73 -8.98 8.36
N LYS A 59 -3.17 -8.57 9.49
CA LYS A 59 -3.79 -7.63 10.43
C LYS A 59 -2.74 -6.75 11.10
N ASP A 60 -3.22 -5.74 11.81
CA ASP A 60 -2.41 -4.82 12.63
C ASP A 60 -1.30 -4.15 11.81
N LEU A 61 -1.65 -3.72 10.58
CA LEU A 61 -0.70 -3.08 9.68
C LEU A 61 -0.38 -1.66 10.15
N VAL A 62 0.90 -1.37 10.20
CA VAL A 62 1.45 -0.03 10.46
C VAL A 62 2.32 0.37 9.30
N THR A 63 2.11 1.59 8.81
CA THR A 63 2.73 2.16 7.61
C THR A 63 3.72 3.26 7.96
N GLN A 64 4.85 3.26 7.27
CA GLN A 64 5.88 4.30 7.29
C GLN A 64 6.23 4.71 5.86
N ILE A 65 6.13 6.00 5.55
CA ILE A 65 6.31 6.54 4.20
C ILE A 65 7.68 7.20 4.11
N GLY A 66 8.54 6.73 3.19
CA GLY A 66 9.77 7.43 2.82
C GLY A 66 10.86 7.47 3.89
N GLN A 67 10.70 6.77 5.02
CA GLN A 67 11.61 6.86 6.17
C GLN A 67 12.99 6.24 5.88
N THR A 68 13.00 5.09 5.19
CA THR A 68 14.24 4.39 4.81
C THR A 68 14.63 4.69 3.37
N GLU A 69 13.71 4.52 2.42
CA GLU A 69 13.89 4.88 1.01
C GLU A 69 12.76 5.84 0.60
N SER A 70 13.12 7.02 0.10
CA SER A 70 12.19 8.14 -0.10
C SER A 70 11.03 7.86 -1.05
N ASN A 71 11.19 6.90 -1.97
CA ASN A 71 10.17 6.50 -2.94
C ASN A 71 9.42 5.23 -2.54
N ARG A 72 9.54 4.77 -1.29
CA ARG A 72 8.93 3.52 -0.82
C ARG A 72 8.11 3.74 0.43
N VAL A 73 7.18 2.83 0.62
CA VAL A 73 6.35 2.72 1.82
C VAL A 73 6.66 1.38 2.47
N GLU A 74 7.15 1.43 3.71
CA GLU A 74 7.35 0.26 4.56
C GLU A 74 6.07 -0.02 5.35
N MET A 75 5.71 -1.29 5.46
CA MET A 75 4.61 -1.76 6.30
C MET A 75 5.06 -2.93 7.16
N SER A 76 4.56 -2.97 8.39
CA SER A 76 4.73 -4.09 9.30
C SER A 76 3.39 -4.56 9.85
N GLY A 77 3.22 -5.88 10.01
CA GLY A 77 1.98 -6.44 10.54
C GLY A 77 2.11 -7.90 10.96
N LEU A 78 0.98 -8.45 11.44
CA LEU A 78 0.85 -9.85 11.83
C LEU A 78 0.11 -10.63 10.74
N ALA A 79 0.65 -11.79 10.36
CA ALA A 79 0.00 -12.69 9.41
C ALA A 79 -0.24 -14.07 10.01
N ASP A 80 -1.49 -14.51 10.07
CA ASP A 80 -1.83 -15.92 10.25
C ASP A 80 -1.81 -16.60 8.87
N THR A 81 -1.02 -17.66 8.69
CA THR A 81 -0.73 -18.24 7.37
C THR A 81 -0.89 -19.75 7.32
N LEU A 82 -1.25 -20.27 6.15
CA LEU A 82 -1.21 -21.68 5.78
C LEU A 82 -0.34 -21.84 4.53
N ILE A 83 0.91 -22.23 4.76
CA ILE A 83 1.91 -22.40 3.70
C ILE A 83 1.84 -23.82 3.16
N ARG A 84 1.61 -23.97 1.85
CA ARG A 84 1.60 -25.26 1.16
C ARG A 84 2.84 -25.36 0.29
N LEU A 85 3.64 -26.38 0.53
CA LEU A 85 4.89 -26.64 -0.16
C LEU A 85 5.08 -28.14 -0.35
N SER A 86 5.35 -28.56 -1.60
CA SER A 86 5.66 -29.96 -1.93
C SER A 86 4.64 -30.97 -1.35
N GLY A 87 3.35 -30.61 -1.38
CA GLY A 87 2.25 -31.43 -0.87
C GLY A 87 2.07 -31.44 0.65
N LYS A 88 2.86 -30.67 1.40
CA LYS A 88 2.72 -30.50 2.86
C LYS A 88 2.16 -29.12 3.19
N THR A 89 1.47 -29.02 4.32
CA THR A 89 0.87 -27.78 4.83
C THR A 89 1.49 -27.40 6.17
N TYR A 90 1.90 -26.14 6.30
CA TYR A 90 2.56 -25.57 7.46
C TYR A 90 1.77 -24.35 7.94
N PRO A 91 0.95 -24.48 8.99
CA PRO A 91 0.36 -23.32 9.64
C PRO A 91 1.45 -22.52 10.35
N ALA A 92 1.44 -21.20 10.19
CA ALA A 92 2.38 -20.33 10.86
C ALA A 92 1.81 -18.95 11.19
N LYS A 93 2.28 -18.36 12.28
CA LYS A 93 2.04 -16.96 12.64
C LYS A 93 3.31 -16.18 12.38
N LEU A 94 3.21 -15.12 11.59
CA LEU A 94 4.34 -14.32 11.14
C LEU A 94 4.23 -12.89 11.63
N HIS A 95 5.35 -12.32 12.04
CA HIS A 95 5.60 -10.89 12.00
C HIS A 95 6.30 -10.60 10.67
N LEU A 96 5.67 -9.77 9.84
CA LEU A 96 6.18 -9.45 8.51
C LEU A 96 6.48 -7.95 8.43
N THR A 97 7.67 -7.61 7.96
CA THR A 97 7.99 -6.26 7.47
C THR A 97 8.29 -6.35 5.99
N PHE A 98 7.60 -5.56 5.20
CA PHE A 98 7.77 -5.48 3.76
C PHE A 98 7.67 -4.03 3.30
N ASP A 99 8.19 -3.74 2.12
CA ASP A 99 8.06 -2.43 1.54
C ASP A 99 7.68 -2.50 0.06
N ALA A 100 7.01 -1.44 -0.42
CA ALA A 100 6.58 -1.35 -1.81
C ALA A 100 6.74 0.08 -2.36
N VAL A 101 6.72 0.19 -3.69
CA VAL A 101 6.66 1.47 -4.39
C VAL A 101 5.19 1.83 -4.62
N PRO A 102 4.70 2.96 -4.08
CA PRO A 102 3.35 3.42 -4.34
C PRO A 102 3.23 3.97 -5.77
N GLU A 103 2.25 3.49 -6.54
CA GLU A 103 1.96 3.95 -7.90
C GLU A 103 0.49 4.35 -8.03
N TYR A 104 0.24 5.59 -8.45
CA TYR A 104 -1.11 6.10 -8.62
C TYR A 104 -1.64 5.77 -10.02
N ASN A 105 -2.79 5.09 -10.06
CA ASN A 105 -3.55 4.88 -11.28
C ASN A 105 -4.64 5.97 -11.39
N ALA A 106 -4.49 6.87 -12.36
CA ALA A 106 -5.43 7.98 -12.56
C ALA A 106 -6.77 7.53 -13.16
N GLN A 107 -6.81 6.44 -13.94
CA GLN A 107 -8.05 5.93 -14.52
C GLN A 107 -8.96 5.33 -13.45
N GLU A 108 -8.38 4.64 -12.46
CA GLU A 108 -9.10 3.96 -11.39
C GLU A 108 -9.22 4.84 -10.13
N GLY A 109 -8.48 5.96 -10.07
CA GLY A 109 -8.42 6.80 -8.88
C GLY A 109 -7.84 6.08 -7.67
N ALA A 110 -6.95 5.10 -7.89
CA ALA A 110 -6.46 4.18 -6.88
C ALA A 110 -4.94 4.23 -6.73
N LEU A 111 -4.47 3.96 -5.51
CA LEU A 111 -3.05 3.82 -5.21
C LEU A 111 -2.71 2.33 -5.09
N TYR A 112 -1.80 1.86 -5.94
CA TYR A 112 -1.30 0.49 -5.95
C TYR A 112 0.08 0.42 -5.30
N LEU A 113 0.38 -0.73 -4.73
CA LEU A 113 1.69 -1.04 -4.18
C LEU A 113 2.39 -2.04 -5.09
N LYS A 114 3.44 -1.59 -5.75
CA LYS A 114 4.22 -2.41 -6.69
C LYS A 114 5.60 -2.71 -6.15
N ASN A 115 6.28 -3.66 -6.78
CA ASN A 115 7.65 -4.06 -6.46
C ASN A 115 7.81 -4.41 -4.97
N LEU A 116 6.91 -5.22 -4.41
CA LEU A 116 6.96 -5.58 -3.01
C LEU A 116 8.26 -6.33 -2.70
N ARG A 117 8.93 -5.94 -1.61
CA ARG A 117 10.08 -6.67 -1.08
C ARG A 117 9.83 -7.02 0.37
N ILE A 118 10.10 -8.27 0.72
CA ILE A 118 10.05 -8.70 2.12
C ILE A 118 11.39 -8.35 2.76
N LEU A 119 11.36 -7.40 3.68
CA LEU A 119 12.54 -6.90 4.39
C LEU A 119 12.90 -7.80 5.56
N ARG A 120 11.90 -8.16 6.38
CA ARG A 120 12.07 -8.99 7.57
C ARG A 120 10.86 -9.90 7.76
N TRP A 121 11.12 -11.07 8.32
CA TRP A 121 10.08 -11.98 8.75
C TRP A 121 10.58 -12.78 9.95
N SER A 122 9.67 -13.11 10.84
CA SER A 122 9.89 -14.02 11.96
C SER A 122 8.56 -14.62 12.37
N GLY A 123 8.55 -15.70 13.12
CA GLY A 123 7.29 -16.33 13.48
C GLY A 123 7.44 -17.69 14.11
N GLU A 124 6.30 -18.35 14.26
CA GLU A 124 6.15 -19.65 14.89
C GLU A 124 5.20 -20.55 14.08
N PRO A 125 5.33 -21.89 14.17
CA PRO A 125 6.39 -22.63 14.87
C PRO A 125 7.70 -22.66 14.09
N ASN A 126 8.82 -22.98 14.78
CA ASN A 126 10.15 -23.08 14.16
C ASN A 126 10.19 -24.00 12.94
N SER A 127 9.44 -25.12 12.98
CA SER A 127 9.37 -26.05 11.86
C SER A 127 8.82 -25.41 10.59
N ALA A 128 7.85 -24.50 10.70
CA ALA A 128 7.36 -23.75 9.55
C ALA A 128 8.39 -22.70 9.09
N MET A 129 9.13 -22.08 10.02
CA MET A 129 10.16 -21.08 9.69
C MET A 129 11.32 -21.70 8.92
N GLU A 130 11.75 -22.91 9.32
CA GLU A 130 12.77 -23.67 8.60
C GLU A 130 12.36 -23.94 7.15
N GLN A 131 11.10 -24.32 6.90
CA GLN A 131 10.62 -24.55 5.54
C GLN A 131 10.51 -23.24 4.74
N LEU A 132 10.01 -22.17 5.36
CA LEU A 132 9.96 -20.85 4.74
C LEU A 132 11.34 -20.37 4.32
N GLN A 133 12.37 -20.59 5.15
CA GLN A 133 13.73 -20.18 4.85
C GLN A 133 14.27 -20.85 3.58
N VAL A 134 13.92 -22.12 3.35
CA VAL A 134 14.30 -22.86 2.14
C VAL A 134 13.63 -22.28 0.88
N VAL A 135 12.37 -21.85 0.98
CA VAL A 135 11.62 -21.34 -0.19
C VAL A 135 11.66 -19.83 -0.36
N MET A 136 12.18 -19.09 0.62
CA MET A 136 12.17 -17.63 0.63
C MET A 136 12.76 -16.99 -0.65
N PRO A 137 13.87 -17.49 -1.23
CA PRO A 137 14.36 -16.97 -2.49
C PRO A 137 13.30 -17.06 -3.62
N LEU A 138 12.64 -18.22 -3.74
CA LEU A 138 11.58 -18.44 -4.73
C LEU A 138 10.34 -17.57 -4.45
N LEU A 139 10.00 -17.35 -3.17
CA LEU A 139 8.90 -16.47 -2.79
C LEU A 139 9.16 -15.03 -3.22
N ARG A 140 10.40 -14.53 -3.03
CA ARG A 140 10.79 -13.18 -3.45
C ARG A 140 10.64 -13.00 -4.96
N ASP A 141 11.16 -13.96 -5.73
CA ASP A 141 11.06 -13.93 -7.20
C ASP A 141 9.59 -14.04 -7.66
N GLY A 142 8.80 -14.90 -7.01
CA GLY A 142 7.39 -15.10 -7.33
C GLY A 142 6.53 -13.87 -7.04
N ILE A 143 6.78 -13.18 -5.92
CA ILE A 143 6.06 -11.94 -5.54
C ILE A 143 6.34 -10.83 -6.56
N GLU A 144 7.59 -10.68 -6.99
CA GLU A 144 7.95 -9.70 -8.02
C GLU A 144 7.17 -9.95 -9.31
N VAL A 145 7.10 -11.20 -9.76
CA VAL A 145 6.33 -11.58 -10.95
C VAL A 145 4.83 -11.35 -10.76
N LEU A 146 4.26 -11.70 -9.61
CA LEU A 146 2.82 -11.54 -9.35
C LEU A 146 2.38 -10.08 -9.29
N LEU A 147 3.22 -9.19 -8.75
CA LEU A 147 2.91 -7.77 -8.57
C LEU A 147 3.38 -6.87 -9.72
N SER A 148 4.13 -7.44 -10.67
CA SER A 148 4.46 -6.80 -11.95
C SER A 148 3.33 -6.86 -12.98
N ARG A 149 2.27 -7.63 -12.72
CA ARG A 149 1.07 -7.75 -13.55
C ARG A 149 0.02 -6.73 -13.15
#